data_AF-A0A2N2NGA5-F1
#
_entry.id   AF-A0A2N2NGA5-F1
#
_cell.length_a   1.000
_cell.length_b   1.000
_cell.length_c   1.000
_cell.angle_alpha   90.00
_cell.angle_beta   90.00
_cell.angle_gamma   90.00
#
_symmetry.space_group_name_H-M   'P 1'
#
loop_
_entity.id
_entity.type
_entity.pdbx_description
1 polymer ?
#
loop_
_entity_poly.entity_id
_entity_poly.type
_entity_poly.pdbx_seq_one_letter_code
_entity_poly.pdbx_strand_id
1 'polypeptide(L)'
;MDTNSFLSMLAGRNVPPEKIPAALVLAERFENYILKSGKGFTTQAAWDFSRLLIDEGINTEENFLSLARYGLFIKSNPIFIAFLEVLDGGEAQENLYNRVAECHGTALRDEVFAGIGVSAFGIPTTDKPGYMHPVIERLEQAIGSEATRNLLADSLRDLPDAYYQQDRELFYSCQDVDEYLIKKKADFLQQLETCQREGRLFFAQKITDEVVDYVRNTAEMGAGVRVGNIIYETKIPFMTGEYLSETDEQLKHYYYCHCPWAREAVKSGGKVAPIFCNCSAGFHKKPWEVIFEQPIHVDVLESILKGDDRCRFAIHLPPHPSIPT
;
A
#
# COMPACT_ATOMS: atom_id res chain seq x y z
N MET A 1 -1.19 30.47 -6.10
CA MET A 1 -1.10 29.82 -4.78
C MET A 1 -1.06 30.87 -3.67
N ASP A 2 -1.69 30.64 -2.51
CA ASP A 2 -1.38 31.38 -1.27
C ASP A 2 -0.09 30.82 -0.66
N THR A 3 1.04 31.39 -1.07
CA THR A 3 2.38 30.89 -0.73
C THR A 3 2.65 30.89 0.77
N ASN A 4 2.18 31.90 1.52
CA ASN A 4 2.43 31.98 2.95
C ASN A 4 1.71 30.89 3.74
N SER A 5 0.46 30.60 3.36
CA SER A 5 -0.31 29.51 3.97
C SER A 5 0.27 28.14 3.64
N PHE A 6 0.74 27.93 2.40
CA PHE A 6 1.38 26.67 2.02
C PHE A 6 2.71 26.49 2.76
N LEU A 7 3.52 27.54 2.89
CA LEU A 7 4.74 27.55 3.71
C LEU A 7 4.47 27.14 5.16
N SER A 8 3.46 27.73 5.79
CA SER A 8 3.07 27.38 7.16
C SER A 8 2.68 25.91 7.29
N MET A 9 1.94 25.37 6.30
CA MET A 9 1.58 23.95 6.27
C MET A 9 2.80 23.04 6.11
N LEU A 10 3.76 23.38 5.24
CA LEU A 10 5.00 22.60 5.07
C LEU A 10 5.84 22.60 6.35
N ALA A 11 5.97 23.75 7.03
CA ALA A 11 6.66 23.85 8.31
C ALA A 11 5.99 22.98 9.39
N GLY A 12 4.66 23.02 9.49
CA GLY A 12 3.89 22.18 10.42
C GLY A 12 3.97 20.67 10.11
N ARG A 13 4.46 20.28 8.93
CA ARG A 13 4.71 18.89 8.52
C ARG A 13 6.19 18.50 8.61
N ASN A 14 7.01 19.32 9.28
CA ASN A 14 8.45 19.10 9.46
C ASN A 14 9.20 18.88 8.13
N VAL A 15 8.80 19.58 7.07
CA VAL A 15 9.57 19.60 5.82
C VAL A 15 10.88 20.34 6.07
N PRO A 16 12.05 19.75 5.76
CA PRO A 16 13.33 20.41 5.96
C PRO A 16 13.39 21.77 5.25
N PRO A 17 13.89 22.84 5.89
CA PRO A 17 13.89 24.19 5.31
C PRO A 17 14.55 24.29 3.93
N GLU A 18 15.60 23.49 3.68
CA GLU A 18 16.31 23.43 2.42
C GLU A 18 15.48 22.84 1.26
N LYS A 19 14.42 22.07 1.57
CA LYS A 19 13.51 21.45 0.58
C LYS A 19 12.32 22.35 0.24
N ILE A 20 12.01 23.33 1.09
CA ILE A 20 10.85 24.21 0.94
C ILE A 20 10.85 24.98 -0.40
N PRO A 21 11.95 25.61 -0.85
CA PRO A 21 11.95 26.34 -2.12
C PRO A 21 11.58 25.48 -3.33
N ALA A 22 12.09 24.25 -3.39
CA ALA A 22 11.78 23.31 -4.46
C ALA A 22 10.31 22.89 -4.45
N ALA A 23 9.74 22.63 -3.26
CA ALA A 23 8.32 22.30 -3.11
C ALA A 23 7.39 23.44 -3.57
N LEU A 24 7.75 24.71 -3.29
CA LEU A 24 6.99 25.87 -3.76
C LEU A 24 7.00 25.97 -5.29
N VAL A 25 8.18 25.89 -5.89
CA VAL A 25 8.35 25.97 -7.36
C VAL A 25 7.56 24.85 -8.04
N LEU A 26 7.59 23.64 -7.49
CA LEU A 26 6.86 22.50 -8.05
C LEU A 26 5.34 22.67 -7.93
N ALA A 27 4.84 23.17 -6.78
CA ALA A 27 3.43 23.45 -6.59
C ALA A 27 2.91 24.54 -7.54
N GLU A 28 3.64 25.65 -7.69
CA GLU A 28 3.31 26.72 -8.65
C GLU A 28 3.35 26.21 -10.09
N ARG A 29 4.33 25.36 -10.41
CA ARG A 29 4.43 24.73 -11.72
C ARG A 29 3.22 23.84 -12.01
N PHE A 30 2.77 23.06 -11.02
CA PHE A 30 1.57 22.25 -11.16
C PHE A 30 0.31 23.11 -11.34
N GLU A 31 0.12 24.18 -10.55
CA GLU A 31 -0.99 25.13 -10.76
C GLU A 31 -0.98 25.70 -12.19
N ASN A 32 0.18 26.14 -12.67
CA ASN A 32 0.32 26.67 -14.02
C ASN A 32 0.01 25.64 -15.10
N TYR A 33 0.37 24.38 -14.88
CA TYR A 33 0.00 23.27 -15.77
C TYR A 33 -1.53 23.06 -15.79
N ILE A 34 -2.17 23.08 -14.63
CA ILE A 34 -3.64 22.94 -14.51
C ILE A 34 -4.35 24.11 -15.22
N LEU A 35 -3.89 25.36 -15.00
CA LEU A 35 -4.43 26.55 -15.65
C LEU A 35 -4.30 26.49 -17.18
N LYS A 36 -3.14 26.06 -17.70
CA LYS A 36 -2.89 25.94 -19.15
C LYS A 36 -3.67 24.81 -19.80
N SER A 37 -3.80 23.68 -19.11
CA SER A 37 -4.49 22.50 -19.65
C SER A 37 -6.02 22.62 -19.62
N GLY A 38 -6.58 23.46 -18.74
CA GLY A 38 -8.02 23.61 -18.56
C GLY A 38 -8.72 22.37 -17.96
N LYS A 39 -7.96 21.34 -17.55
CA LYS A 39 -8.49 20.05 -17.06
C LYS A 39 -9.01 20.11 -15.62
N GLY A 40 -8.74 21.20 -14.91
CA GLY A 40 -9.04 21.34 -13.48
C GLY A 40 -8.26 20.35 -12.61
N PHE A 41 -8.51 20.38 -11.30
CA PHE A 41 -7.83 19.52 -10.32
C PHE A 41 -8.42 18.10 -10.30
N THR A 42 -8.14 17.32 -11.34
CA THR A 42 -8.60 15.93 -11.52
C THR A 42 -7.46 14.93 -11.38
N THR A 43 -7.79 13.67 -11.06
CA THR A 43 -6.82 12.55 -11.03
C THR A 43 -6.06 12.43 -12.35
N GLN A 44 -6.75 12.53 -13.49
CA GLN A 44 -6.12 12.46 -14.80
C GLN A 44 -5.09 13.59 -15.00
N ALA A 45 -5.42 14.82 -14.58
CA ALA A 45 -4.48 15.93 -14.70
C ALA A 45 -3.23 15.73 -13.82
N ALA A 46 -3.37 15.16 -12.63
CA ALA A 46 -2.24 14.78 -11.78
C ALA A 46 -1.35 13.70 -12.44
N TRP A 47 -1.96 12.67 -13.03
CA TRP A 47 -1.23 11.61 -13.74
C TRP A 47 -0.56 12.10 -15.02
N ASP A 48 -1.20 12.98 -15.78
CA ASP A 48 -0.56 13.61 -16.93
C ASP A 48 0.64 14.47 -16.51
N PHE A 49 0.53 15.18 -15.38
CA PHE A 49 1.67 15.89 -14.81
C PHE A 49 2.77 14.95 -14.33
N SER A 50 2.42 13.79 -13.76
CA SER A 50 3.40 12.75 -13.41
C SER A 50 4.22 12.31 -14.62
N ARG A 51 3.57 12.09 -15.77
CA ARG A 51 4.26 11.75 -17.02
C ARG A 51 5.26 12.85 -17.45
N LEU A 52 4.91 14.12 -17.29
CA LEU A 52 5.84 15.22 -17.56
C LEU A 52 7.07 15.19 -16.63
N LEU A 53 6.89 14.86 -15.35
CA LEU A 53 8.02 14.72 -14.42
C LEU A 53 8.93 13.54 -14.80
N ILE A 54 8.34 12.45 -15.29
CA ILE A 54 9.08 11.28 -15.78
C ILE A 54 9.88 11.64 -17.04
N ASP A 55 9.24 12.28 -18.02
CA ASP A 55 9.90 12.70 -19.28
C ASP A 55 11.08 13.65 -19.04
N GLU A 56 11.01 14.44 -17.97
CA GLU A 56 12.06 15.39 -17.57
C GLU A 56 13.09 14.80 -16.59
N GLY A 57 12.91 13.56 -16.13
CA GLY A 57 13.81 12.90 -15.19
C GLY A 57 13.82 13.52 -13.78
N ILE A 58 12.71 14.16 -13.38
CA ILE A 58 12.52 14.78 -12.06
C ILE A 58 11.43 14.08 -11.23
N ASN A 59 11.09 12.85 -11.59
CA ASN A 59 10.10 11.98 -10.95
C ASN A 59 10.62 11.35 -9.63
N THR A 60 11.00 12.18 -8.65
CA THR A 60 11.51 11.73 -7.35
C THR A 60 10.39 11.56 -6.32
N GLU A 61 10.60 10.70 -5.31
CA GLU A 61 9.69 10.54 -4.17
C GLU A 61 9.39 11.88 -3.49
N GLU A 62 10.41 12.72 -3.31
CA GLU A 62 10.27 14.04 -2.71
C GLU A 62 9.35 14.97 -3.52
N ASN A 63 9.45 14.94 -4.85
CA ASN A 63 8.61 15.75 -5.72
C ASN A 63 7.15 15.29 -5.66
N PHE A 64 6.90 13.97 -5.69
CA PHE A 64 5.55 13.44 -5.55
C PHE A 64 4.96 13.67 -4.16
N LEU A 65 5.77 13.59 -3.09
CA LEU A 65 5.34 13.91 -1.73
C LEU A 65 4.95 15.39 -1.61
N SER A 66 5.69 16.28 -2.28
CA SER A 66 5.40 17.72 -2.32
C SER A 66 4.06 17.98 -3.03
N LEU A 67 3.78 17.27 -4.12
CA LEU A 67 2.51 17.36 -4.86
C LEU A 67 1.33 16.77 -4.10
N ALA A 68 1.51 15.65 -3.39
CA ALA A 68 0.49 15.10 -2.50
C ALA A 68 0.15 16.09 -1.37
N ARG A 69 1.17 16.67 -0.71
CA ARG A 69 0.98 17.73 0.29
C ARG A 69 0.25 18.94 -0.29
N TYR A 70 0.61 19.35 -1.51
CA TYR A 70 -0.09 20.43 -2.19
C TYR A 70 -1.57 20.09 -2.44
N GLY A 71 -1.90 18.84 -2.81
CA GLY A 71 -3.28 18.36 -2.88
C GLY A 71 -4.06 18.52 -1.56
N LEU A 72 -3.42 18.21 -0.42
CA LEU A 72 -3.99 18.46 0.91
C LEU A 72 -4.19 19.96 1.17
N PHE A 73 -3.21 20.79 0.80
CA PHE A 73 -3.26 22.23 1.00
C PHE A 73 -4.46 22.87 0.30
N ILE A 74 -4.70 22.51 -0.96
CA ILE A 74 -5.86 23.00 -1.73
C ILE A 74 -7.16 22.25 -1.42
N LYS A 75 -7.14 21.32 -0.45
CA LYS A 75 -8.27 20.48 -0.06
C LYS A 75 -8.86 19.69 -1.23
N SER A 76 -8.01 19.26 -2.16
CA SER A 76 -8.42 18.44 -3.31
C SER A 76 -8.03 16.98 -3.07
N ASN A 77 -9.00 16.19 -2.60
CA ASN A 77 -8.83 14.75 -2.46
C ASN A 77 -8.43 14.06 -3.79
N PRO A 78 -9.00 14.41 -4.96
CA PRO A 78 -8.56 13.81 -6.23
C PRO A 78 -7.06 13.99 -6.49
N ILE A 79 -6.49 15.16 -6.18
CA ILE A 79 -5.06 15.43 -6.36
C ILE A 79 -4.23 14.72 -5.30
N PHE A 80 -4.63 14.83 -4.03
CA PHE A 80 -3.93 14.15 -2.94
C PHE A 80 -3.86 12.64 -3.18
N ILE A 81 -4.99 12.00 -3.48
CA ILE A 81 -5.09 10.56 -3.72
C ILE A 81 -4.28 10.18 -4.96
N ALA A 82 -4.39 10.92 -6.07
CA ALA A 82 -3.65 10.61 -7.29
C ALA A 82 -2.13 10.56 -7.05
N PHE A 83 -1.58 11.51 -6.28
CA PHE A 83 -0.15 11.51 -5.95
C PHE A 83 0.22 10.54 -4.82
N LEU A 84 -0.68 10.28 -3.88
CA LEU A 84 -0.50 9.22 -2.89
C LEU A 84 -0.40 7.84 -3.56
N GLU A 85 -1.21 7.59 -4.59
CA GLU A 85 -1.25 6.31 -5.30
C GLU A 85 -0.04 6.06 -6.21
N VAL A 86 0.63 7.11 -6.70
CA VAL A 86 1.90 6.92 -7.42
C VAL A 86 3.05 6.61 -6.46
N LEU A 87 3.05 7.25 -5.27
CA LEU A 87 3.98 6.95 -4.17
C LEU A 87 3.76 5.54 -3.62
N ASP A 88 2.50 5.13 -3.46
CA ASP A 88 2.16 3.83 -2.90
C ASP A 88 2.70 2.70 -3.78
N GLY A 89 3.67 1.98 -3.24
CA GLY A 89 4.35 0.86 -3.88
C GLY A 89 5.24 1.27 -5.04
N GLY A 90 5.64 2.54 -5.16
CA GLY A 90 6.52 2.99 -6.24
C GLY A 90 7.86 2.23 -6.30
N GLU A 91 8.32 1.72 -5.16
CA GLU A 91 9.53 0.90 -5.01
C GLU A 91 9.35 -0.57 -5.46
N ALA A 92 8.12 -1.07 -5.49
CA ALA A 92 7.89 -2.52 -5.43
C ALA A 92 8.39 -3.29 -6.67
N GLN A 93 8.34 -2.68 -7.86
CA GLN A 93 8.80 -3.34 -9.09
C GLN A 93 10.34 -3.34 -9.20
N GLU A 94 11.00 -2.30 -8.70
CA GLU A 94 12.46 -2.28 -8.57
C GLU A 94 12.95 -3.28 -7.52
N ASN A 95 12.23 -3.39 -6.39
CA ASN A 95 12.51 -4.41 -5.39
C ASN A 95 12.35 -5.83 -5.95
N LEU A 96 11.34 -6.08 -6.79
CA LEU A 96 11.23 -7.34 -7.51
C LEU A 96 12.42 -7.59 -8.43
N TYR A 97 12.81 -6.59 -9.21
CA TYR A 97 13.95 -6.67 -10.15
C TYR A 97 15.24 -7.05 -9.42
N ASN A 98 15.56 -6.36 -8.31
CA ASN A 98 16.75 -6.64 -7.52
C ASN A 98 16.69 -8.02 -6.87
N ARG A 99 15.57 -8.36 -6.24
CA ARG A 99 15.41 -9.64 -5.52
C ARG A 99 15.51 -10.85 -6.44
N VAL A 100 15.00 -10.78 -7.67
CA VAL A 100 15.16 -11.88 -8.63
C VAL A 100 16.64 -12.12 -8.95
N ALA A 101 17.43 -11.06 -9.14
CA ALA A 101 18.87 -11.21 -9.35
C ALA A 101 19.59 -11.76 -8.12
N GLU A 102 19.23 -11.31 -6.92
CA GLU A 102 19.83 -11.76 -5.67
C GLU A 102 19.54 -13.24 -5.39
N CYS A 103 18.30 -13.69 -5.58
CA CYS A 103 17.89 -15.05 -5.26
C CYS A 103 18.17 -16.07 -6.38
N HIS A 104 18.08 -15.65 -7.65
CA HIS A 104 18.10 -16.55 -8.81
C HIS A 104 19.08 -16.14 -9.92
N GLY A 105 19.85 -15.07 -9.73
CA GLY A 105 20.86 -14.60 -10.67
C GLY A 105 20.34 -13.66 -11.74
N THR A 106 21.24 -12.84 -12.28
CA THR A 106 20.91 -11.80 -13.26
C THR A 106 20.39 -12.36 -14.58
N ALA A 107 20.83 -13.56 -14.99
CA ALA A 107 20.36 -14.19 -16.23
C ALA A 107 18.84 -14.42 -16.21
N LEU A 108 18.32 -14.98 -15.12
CA LEU A 108 16.88 -15.21 -14.98
C LEU A 108 16.12 -13.89 -14.84
N ARG A 109 16.65 -12.93 -14.06
CA ARG A 109 16.07 -11.59 -13.96
C ARG A 109 15.91 -10.96 -15.34
N ASP A 110 16.99 -10.94 -16.13
CA ASP A 110 16.99 -10.31 -17.45
C ASP A 110 16.02 -11.02 -18.40
N GLU A 111 15.87 -12.34 -18.29
CA GLU A 111 14.89 -13.14 -19.04
C GLU A 111 13.45 -12.74 -18.69
N VAL A 112 13.06 -12.76 -17.42
CA VAL A 112 11.67 -12.49 -17.03
C VAL A 112 11.27 -11.02 -17.27
N PHE A 113 12.22 -10.09 -17.17
CA PHE A 113 12.01 -8.66 -17.46
C PHE A 113 12.18 -8.30 -18.94
N ALA A 114 12.56 -9.24 -19.81
CA ALA A 114 12.83 -8.97 -21.22
C ALA A 114 11.62 -8.32 -21.93
N GLY A 115 11.86 -7.17 -22.56
CA GLY A 115 10.84 -6.38 -23.27
C GLY A 115 9.86 -5.61 -22.35
N ILE A 116 9.97 -5.74 -21.04
CA ILE A 116 9.16 -5.01 -20.04
C ILE A 116 10.01 -3.94 -19.35
N GLY A 117 11.19 -4.33 -18.87
CA GLY A 117 12.09 -3.46 -18.12
C GLY A 117 11.56 -3.03 -16.75
N VAL A 118 12.26 -2.08 -16.14
CA VAL A 118 11.85 -1.46 -14.87
C VAL A 118 11.01 -0.22 -15.17
N SER A 119 9.83 -0.12 -14.58
CA SER A 119 8.95 1.04 -14.70
C SER A 119 9.58 2.27 -14.08
N ALA A 120 9.35 3.45 -14.66
CA ALA A 120 9.73 4.69 -14.03
C ALA A 120 8.97 4.90 -12.71
N PHE A 121 9.64 5.45 -11.69
CA PHE A 121 8.97 5.86 -10.46
C PHE A 121 7.91 6.92 -10.77
N GLY A 122 6.72 6.79 -10.17
CA GLY A 122 5.63 7.73 -10.38
C GLY A 122 4.65 7.39 -11.52
N ILE A 123 4.82 6.26 -12.22
CA ILE A 123 3.87 5.89 -13.28
C ILE A 123 2.42 5.84 -12.74
N PRO A 124 1.43 6.30 -13.54
CA PRO A 124 0.02 6.21 -13.19
C PRO A 124 -0.39 4.77 -12.85
N THR A 125 -1.31 4.61 -11.90
CA THR A 125 -1.72 3.29 -11.40
C THR A 125 -2.35 2.41 -12.48
N THR A 126 -2.97 3.00 -13.51
CA THR A 126 -3.50 2.27 -14.67
C THR A 126 -2.43 1.58 -15.48
N ASP A 127 -1.19 2.07 -15.41
CA ASP A 127 -0.07 1.60 -16.22
C ASP A 127 0.73 0.53 -15.44
N LYS A 128 0.67 0.56 -14.10
CA LYS A 128 1.40 -0.35 -13.18
C LYS A 128 1.21 -1.84 -13.49
N PRO A 129 -0.02 -2.37 -13.69
CA PRO A 129 -0.21 -3.80 -13.94
C PRO A 129 0.58 -4.37 -15.12
N GLY A 130 0.75 -3.57 -16.19
CA GLY A 130 1.48 -3.97 -17.39
C GLY A 130 2.97 -4.21 -17.15
N TYR A 131 3.54 -3.60 -16.12
CA TYR A 131 4.95 -3.75 -15.75
C TYR A 131 5.21 -4.84 -14.71
N MET A 132 4.18 -5.25 -13.96
CA MET A 132 4.32 -6.20 -12.85
C MET A 132 3.85 -7.61 -13.22
N HIS A 133 2.63 -7.75 -13.72
CA HIS A 133 2.01 -9.08 -13.83
C HIS A 133 2.69 -10.00 -14.83
N PRO A 134 3.09 -9.55 -16.04
CA PRO A 134 3.78 -10.43 -16.96
C PRO A 134 5.13 -10.91 -16.40
N VAL A 135 5.80 -10.12 -15.56
CA VAL A 135 7.03 -10.54 -14.87
C VAL A 135 6.73 -11.62 -13.83
N ILE A 136 5.71 -11.43 -12.99
CA ILE A 136 5.31 -12.42 -11.99
C ILE A 136 4.89 -13.75 -12.66
N GLU A 137 4.15 -13.70 -13.76
CA GLU A 137 3.75 -14.90 -14.51
C GLU A 137 4.97 -15.64 -15.08
N ARG A 138 5.92 -14.92 -15.68
CA ARG A 138 7.16 -15.52 -16.21
C ARG A 138 8.02 -16.12 -15.09
N LEU A 139 8.12 -15.44 -13.95
CA LEU A 139 8.81 -15.97 -12.77
C LEU A 139 8.18 -17.28 -12.31
N GLU A 140 6.86 -17.31 -12.12
CA GLU A 140 6.16 -18.53 -11.68
C GLU A 140 6.37 -19.69 -12.66
N GLN A 141 6.36 -19.42 -13.97
CA GLN A 141 6.65 -20.43 -14.99
C GLN A 141 8.11 -20.94 -14.93
N ALA A 142 9.07 -20.05 -14.65
CA ALA A 142 10.49 -20.39 -14.67
C ALA A 142 10.96 -21.13 -13.41
N ILE A 143 10.52 -20.70 -12.22
CA ILE A 143 11.00 -21.25 -10.94
C ILE A 143 9.94 -22.06 -10.17
N GLY A 144 8.71 -22.10 -10.69
CA GLY A 144 7.59 -22.77 -10.05
C GLY A 144 6.95 -21.96 -8.92
N SER A 145 5.74 -22.36 -8.53
CA SER A 145 4.94 -21.64 -7.55
C SER A 145 5.58 -21.60 -6.16
N GLU A 146 6.26 -22.66 -5.70
CA GLU A 146 6.86 -22.68 -4.37
C GLU A 146 7.99 -21.65 -4.23
N ALA A 147 8.95 -21.66 -5.17
CA ALA A 147 10.04 -20.69 -5.16
C ALA A 147 9.53 -19.25 -5.36
N THR A 148 8.50 -19.06 -6.19
CA THR A 148 7.88 -17.74 -6.38
C THR A 148 7.17 -17.24 -5.12
N ARG A 149 6.48 -18.12 -4.37
CA ARG A 149 5.91 -17.76 -3.06
C ARG A 149 7.00 -17.32 -2.10
N ASN A 150 8.09 -18.06 -2.00
CA ASN A 150 9.21 -17.73 -1.11
C ASN A 150 9.84 -16.39 -1.47
N LEU A 151 10.03 -16.10 -2.77
CA LEU A 151 10.56 -14.82 -3.25
C LEU A 151 9.65 -13.62 -2.85
N LEU A 152 8.34 -13.82 -2.88
CA LEU A 152 7.34 -12.79 -2.54
C LEU A 152 7.02 -12.72 -1.03
N ALA A 153 7.44 -13.70 -0.23
CA ALA A 153 7.02 -13.89 1.16
C ALA A 153 7.46 -12.75 2.10
N ASP A 154 8.49 -11.98 1.73
CA ASP A 154 8.98 -10.85 2.52
C ASP A 154 8.37 -9.51 2.13
N SER A 155 7.35 -9.52 1.26
CA SER A 155 6.81 -8.33 0.59
C SER A 155 7.82 -7.64 -0.32
N LEU A 156 7.32 -7.03 -1.40
CA LEU A 156 8.10 -6.17 -2.28
C LEU A 156 8.11 -4.71 -1.81
N ARG A 157 7.41 -4.40 -0.71
CA ARG A 157 7.37 -3.07 -0.11
C ARG A 157 8.60 -2.84 0.77
N ASP A 158 9.03 -1.58 0.88
CA ASP A 158 10.04 -1.20 1.87
C ASP A 158 9.40 -1.12 3.26
N LEU A 159 9.70 -2.12 4.10
CA LEU A 159 9.09 -2.27 5.43
C LEU A 159 10.17 -2.24 6.52
N PRO A 160 10.82 -1.09 6.80
CA PRO A 160 11.83 -0.99 7.84
C PRO A 160 11.25 -1.26 9.22
N ASP A 161 12.00 -1.97 10.06
CA ASP A 161 11.58 -2.37 11.42
C ASP A 161 11.18 -1.16 12.30
N ALA A 162 11.75 0.02 12.02
CA ALA A 162 11.43 1.27 12.70
C ALA A 162 9.93 1.62 12.63
N TYR A 163 9.23 1.21 11.57
CA TYR A 163 7.79 1.47 11.40
C TYR A 163 6.92 0.64 12.35
N TYR A 164 7.45 -0.47 12.88
CA TYR A 164 6.71 -1.42 13.71
C TYR A 164 7.17 -1.43 15.18
N GLN A 165 7.97 -0.46 15.59
CA GLN A 165 8.44 -0.38 16.99
C GLN A 165 7.29 -0.16 17.97
N GLN A 166 6.29 0.66 17.59
CA GLN A 166 5.10 0.88 18.43
C GLN A 166 4.27 -0.40 18.61
N ASP A 167 4.15 -1.21 17.56
CA ASP A 167 3.50 -2.53 17.63
C ASP A 167 4.24 -3.44 18.63
N ARG A 168 5.57 -3.41 18.61
CA ARG A 168 6.41 -4.19 19.51
C ARG A 168 6.34 -3.70 20.96
N GLU A 169 6.41 -2.39 21.18
CA GLU A 169 6.24 -1.79 22.51
C GLU A 169 4.87 -2.13 23.10
N LEU A 170 3.81 -2.05 22.28
CA LEU A 170 2.46 -2.45 22.70
C LEU A 170 2.42 -3.93 23.08
N PHE A 171 3.00 -4.81 22.25
CA PHE A 171 3.06 -6.25 22.55
C PHE A 171 3.76 -6.53 23.89
N TYR A 172 4.92 -5.91 24.14
CA TYR A 172 5.67 -6.08 25.40
C TYR A 172 4.98 -5.48 26.63
N SER A 173 4.00 -4.59 26.44
CA SER A 173 3.17 -4.08 27.53
C SER A 173 1.98 -4.97 27.89
N CYS A 174 1.76 -6.06 27.14
CA CYS A 174 0.65 -6.98 27.36
C CYS A 174 1.10 -8.20 28.18
N GLN A 175 0.15 -9.01 28.66
CA GLN A 175 0.42 -10.27 29.35
C GLN A 175 0.64 -11.41 28.36
N ASP A 176 -0.09 -11.40 27.24
CA ASP A 176 -0.04 -12.41 26.20
C ASP A 176 -0.48 -11.84 24.84
N VAL A 177 -0.50 -12.73 23.83
CA VAL A 177 -0.92 -12.39 22.46
C VAL A 177 -2.39 -11.95 22.42
N ASP A 178 -3.27 -12.50 23.25
CA ASP A 178 -4.70 -12.19 23.19
C ASP A 178 -4.98 -10.78 23.72
N GLU A 179 -4.32 -10.38 24.81
CA GLU A 179 -4.39 -9.00 25.29
C GLU A 179 -3.83 -8.01 24.24
N TYR A 180 -2.73 -8.36 23.58
CA TYR A 180 -2.19 -7.54 22.48
C TYR A 180 -3.19 -7.37 21.33
N LEU A 181 -3.84 -8.45 20.89
CA LEU A 181 -4.84 -8.40 19.82
C LEU A 181 -6.04 -7.52 20.20
N ILE A 182 -6.50 -7.58 21.45
CA ILE A 182 -7.58 -6.73 21.96
C ILE A 182 -7.16 -5.25 21.91
N LYS A 183 -5.96 -4.91 22.41
CA LYS A 183 -5.48 -3.52 22.39
C LYS A 183 -5.25 -3.02 20.97
N LYS A 184 -4.62 -3.82 20.11
CA LYS A 184 -4.39 -3.48 18.70
C LYS A 184 -5.69 -3.20 17.95
N LYS A 185 -6.73 -4.03 18.17
CA LYS A 185 -8.06 -3.81 17.60
C LYS A 185 -8.68 -2.50 18.10
N ALA A 186 -8.55 -2.20 19.38
CA ALA A 186 -9.07 -0.97 19.97
C ALA A 186 -8.36 0.27 19.39
N ASP A 187 -7.03 0.25 19.29
CA ASP A 187 -6.23 1.33 18.71
C ASP A 187 -6.56 1.54 17.23
N PHE A 188 -6.74 0.47 16.48
CA PHE A 188 -7.17 0.54 15.07
C PHE A 188 -8.54 1.19 14.93
N LEU A 189 -9.53 0.78 15.73
CA LEU A 189 -10.87 1.40 15.73
C LEU A 189 -10.81 2.88 16.13
N GLN A 190 -10.03 3.23 17.15
CA GLN A 190 -9.84 4.62 17.57
C GLN A 190 -9.22 5.49 16.46
N GLN A 191 -8.28 4.93 15.69
CA GLN A 191 -7.70 5.61 14.54
C GLN A 191 -8.74 5.90 13.45
N LEU A 192 -9.59 4.92 13.14
CA LEU A 192 -10.68 5.08 12.17
C LEU A 192 -11.70 6.12 12.65
N GLU A 193 -12.17 6.03 13.89
CA GLU A 193 -13.09 6.99 14.51
C GLU A 193 -12.51 8.41 14.56
N THR A 194 -11.20 8.54 14.75
CA THR A 194 -10.52 9.84 14.72
C THR A 194 -10.49 10.41 13.30
N CYS A 195 -10.19 9.59 12.28
CA CYS A 195 -10.26 10.03 10.88
C CYS A 195 -11.68 10.47 10.52
N GLN A 196 -12.68 9.70 10.94
CA GLN A 196 -14.09 10.03 10.76
C GLN A 196 -14.47 11.38 11.40
N ARG A 197 -14.19 11.55 12.70
CA ARG A 197 -14.53 12.76 13.46
C ARG A 197 -13.87 14.01 12.90
N GLU A 198 -12.64 13.88 12.42
CA GLU A 198 -11.86 15.00 11.86
C GLU A 198 -12.11 15.21 10.36
N GLY A 199 -12.93 14.37 9.71
CA GLY A 199 -13.16 14.41 8.27
C GLY A 199 -11.91 14.15 7.43
N ARG A 200 -10.90 13.48 8.00
CA ARG A 200 -9.67 13.10 7.30
C ARG A 200 -9.82 11.74 6.63
N LEU A 201 -9.03 11.51 5.58
CA LEU A 201 -8.90 10.19 4.99
C LEU A 201 -8.05 9.28 5.88
N PHE A 202 -8.44 8.00 5.94
CA PHE A 202 -7.55 6.92 6.38
C PHE A 202 -6.84 6.39 5.13
N PHE A 203 -5.58 6.79 4.94
CA PHE A 203 -4.89 6.70 3.65
C PHE A 203 -5.69 7.39 2.54
N ALA A 204 -6.27 6.62 1.60
CA ALA A 204 -7.06 7.13 0.49
C ALA A 204 -8.58 7.12 0.74
N GLN A 205 -9.06 6.36 1.74
CA GLN A 205 -10.50 6.15 1.93
C GLN A 205 -11.11 7.07 3.00
N LYS A 206 -12.35 7.47 2.76
CA LYS A 206 -13.17 8.18 3.76
C LYS A 206 -13.72 7.16 4.75
N ILE A 207 -13.71 7.51 6.03
CA ILE A 207 -14.33 6.70 7.09
C ILE A 207 -15.73 7.24 7.41
N THR A 208 -16.74 6.38 7.30
CA THR A 208 -18.14 6.63 7.67
C THR A 208 -18.56 5.76 8.86
N ASP A 209 -19.75 5.98 9.41
CA ASP A 209 -20.29 5.12 10.48
C ASP A 209 -20.36 3.67 10.02
N GLU A 210 -20.83 3.45 8.80
CA GLU A 210 -20.92 2.13 8.18
C GLU A 210 -19.56 1.43 8.06
N VAL A 211 -18.49 2.18 7.75
CA VAL A 211 -17.12 1.63 7.70
C VAL A 211 -16.64 1.23 9.10
N VAL A 212 -16.87 2.09 10.11
CA VAL A 212 -16.50 1.78 11.51
C VAL A 212 -17.26 0.56 12.00
N ASP A 213 -18.56 0.47 11.76
CA ASP A 213 -19.40 -0.64 12.16
C ASP A 213 -19.01 -1.94 11.46
N TYR A 214 -18.71 -1.88 10.16
CA TYR A 214 -18.25 -3.05 9.39
C TYR A 214 -16.95 -3.62 9.97
N VAL A 215 -15.97 -2.75 10.26
CA VAL A 215 -14.71 -3.16 10.89
C VAL A 215 -14.96 -3.69 12.30
N ARG A 216 -15.76 -3.00 13.11
CA ARG A 216 -16.06 -3.41 14.50
C ARG A 216 -16.71 -4.79 14.56
N ASN A 217 -17.65 -5.06 13.66
CA ASN A 217 -18.42 -6.29 13.62
C ASN A 217 -17.70 -7.44 12.88
N THR A 218 -16.57 -7.17 12.23
CA THR A 218 -15.71 -8.20 11.63
C THR A 218 -14.53 -8.51 12.56
N ALA A 219 -14.61 -9.64 13.26
CA ALA A 219 -13.65 -10.03 14.30
C ALA A 219 -12.20 -10.05 13.80
N GLU A 220 -11.95 -10.56 12.59
CA GLU A 220 -10.59 -10.71 12.05
C GLU A 220 -9.97 -9.42 11.49
N MET A 221 -10.72 -8.32 11.34
CA MET A 221 -10.17 -7.07 10.80
C MET A 221 -9.42 -6.28 11.86
N GLY A 222 -8.28 -5.68 11.51
CA GLY A 222 -7.55 -4.72 12.35
C GLY A 222 -6.54 -5.32 13.34
N ALA A 223 -6.73 -6.57 13.76
CA ALA A 223 -5.75 -7.29 14.59
C ALA A 223 -5.73 -8.80 14.31
N GLY A 224 -6.86 -9.38 13.93
CA GLY A 224 -7.01 -10.81 13.70
C GLY A 224 -7.60 -11.56 14.91
N VAL A 225 -7.89 -12.84 14.71
CA VAL A 225 -8.40 -13.76 15.75
C VAL A 225 -7.43 -14.92 15.91
N ARG A 226 -7.01 -15.20 17.15
CA ARG A 226 -6.09 -16.30 17.45
C ARG A 226 -6.83 -17.61 17.68
N VAL A 227 -6.34 -18.71 17.07
CA VAL A 227 -6.73 -20.09 17.37
C VAL A 227 -5.46 -20.93 17.51
N GLY A 228 -5.14 -21.35 18.73
CA GLY A 228 -3.85 -21.99 19.02
C GLY A 228 -2.69 -21.05 18.69
N ASN A 229 -1.78 -21.48 17.83
CA ASN A 229 -0.63 -20.68 17.41
C ASN A 229 -0.84 -19.99 16.05
N ILE A 230 -2.09 -19.84 15.59
CA ILE A 230 -2.40 -19.19 14.31
C ILE A 230 -3.26 -17.97 14.57
N ILE A 231 -2.92 -16.85 13.96
CA ILE A 231 -3.76 -15.65 13.88
C ILE A 231 -4.38 -15.59 12.49
N TYR A 232 -5.71 -15.53 12.46
CA TYR A 232 -6.47 -15.31 11.23
C TYR A 232 -6.79 -13.83 11.09
N GLU A 233 -6.29 -13.22 10.03
CA GLU A 233 -6.49 -11.80 9.76
C GLU A 233 -7.20 -11.61 8.42
N THR A 234 -8.25 -10.79 8.41
CA THR A 234 -8.95 -10.34 7.21
C THR A 234 -8.62 -8.87 6.97
N LYS A 235 -8.27 -8.49 5.74
CA LYS A 235 -8.04 -7.08 5.41
C LYS A 235 -9.35 -6.29 5.40
N ILE A 236 -9.29 -5.04 5.89
CA ILE A 236 -10.29 -4.04 5.53
C ILE A 236 -10.21 -3.80 4.00
N PRO A 237 -11.31 -3.60 3.25
CA PRO A 237 -11.25 -3.19 1.85
C PRO A 237 -10.45 -1.89 1.64
N PHE A 238 -9.89 -1.69 0.44
CA PHE A 238 -9.11 -0.49 0.12
C PHE A 238 -9.99 0.78 0.12
N MET A 239 -11.21 0.68 -0.42
CA MET A 239 -12.26 1.70 -0.38
C MET A 239 -13.53 1.09 0.22
N THR A 240 -13.63 1.08 1.55
CA THR A 240 -14.65 0.30 2.26
C THR A 240 -16.08 0.77 1.98
N GLY A 241 -16.34 2.08 1.93
CA GLY A 241 -17.69 2.59 1.64
C GLY A 241 -18.17 2.19 0.24
N GLU A 242 -17.28 2.29 -0.75
CA GLU A 242 -17.53 1.87 -2.12
C GLU A 242 -17.73 0.36 -2.21
N TYR A 243 -16.90 -0.44 -1.54
CA TYR A 243 -17.05 -1.89 -1.48
C TYR A 243 -18.40 -2.34 -0.89
N LEU A 244 -18.88 -1.66 0.16
CA LEU A 244 -20.15 -2.00 0.82
C LEU A 244 -21.38 -1.62 -0.01
N SER A 245 -21.29 -0.53 -0.78
CA SER A 245 -22.40 -0.04 -1.62
C SER A 245 -22.44 -0.65 -3.03
N GLU A 246 -21.36 -1.31 -3.45
CA GLU A 246 -21.24 -1.90 -4.78
C GLU A 246 -21.93 -3.27 -4.89
N THR A 247 -22.55 -3.50 -6.04
CA THR A 247 -23.26 -4.74 -6.40
C THR A 247 -22.57 -5.51 -7.52
N ASP A 248 -21.79 -4.85 -8.35
CA ASP A 248 -20.97 -5.50 -9.39
C ASP A 248 -19.75 -6.19 -8.74
N GLU A 249 -19.65 -7.52 -8.90
CA GLU A 249 -18.61 -8.33 -8.26
C GLU A 249 -17.18 -7.90 -8.65
N GLN A 250 -16.98 -7.48 -9.90
CA GLN A 250 -15.67 -7.03 -10.37
C GLN A 250 -15.29 -5.70 -9.72
N LEU A 251 -16.22 -4.75 -9.64
CA LEU A 251 -15.99 -3.48 -8.95
C LEU A 251 -15.84 -3.68 -7.44
N LYS A 252 -16.52 -4.64 -6.81
CA LYS A 252 -16.26 -5.01 -5.42
C LYS A 252 -14.83 -5.46 -5.21
N HIS A 253 -14.31 -6.36 -6.06
CA HIS A 253 -12.90 -6.78 -5.99
C HIS A 253 -11.93 -5.62 -6.22
N TYR A 254 -12.27 -4.70 -7.13
CA TYR A 254 -11.50 -3.47 -7.35
C TYR A 254 -11.45 -2.60 -6.08
N TYR A 255 -12.59 -2.33 -5.44
CA TYR A 255 -12.65 -1.54 -4.20
C TYR A 255 -12.02 -2.27 -3.00
N TYR A 256 -11.90 -3.59 -3.06
CA TYR A 256 -11.23 -4.37 -2.02
C TYR A 256 -9.70 -4.38 -2.16
N CYS A 257 -9.18 -4.47 -3.38
CA CYS A 257 -7.75 -4.68 -3.61
C CYS A 257 -6.88 -3.48 -3.19
N HIS A 258 -5.96 -3.71 -2.25
CA HIS A 258 -4.99 -2.71 -1.80
C HIS A 258 -3.77 -2.56 -2.70
N CYS A 259 -3.50 -3.52 -3.60
CA CYS A 259 -2.25 -3.52 -4.35
C CYS A 259 -2.34 -2.55 -5.53
N PRO A 260 -1.58 -1.43 -5.55
CA PRO A 260 -1.61 -0.48 -6.66
C PRO A 260 -1.05 -1.09 -7.96
N TRP A 261 -0.33 -2.20 -7.86
CA TRP A 261 0.18 -2.97 -9.00
C TRP A 261 -0.81 -3.98 -9.57
N ALA A 262 -1.93 -4.24 -8.89
CA ALA A 262 -2.93 -5.22 -9.33
C ALA A 262 -4.33 -4.62 -9.56
N ARG A 263 -4.72 -3.65 -8.73
CA ARG A 263 -6.10 -3.17 -8.63
C ARG A 263 -6.68 -2.69 -9.96
N GLU A 264 -5.94 -1.94 -10.77
CA GLU A 264 -6.46 -1.46 -12.07
C GLU A 264 -6.65 -2.59 -13.10
N ALA A 265 -5.87 -3.68 -13.02
CA ALA A 265 -6.14 -4.88 -13.82
C ALA A 265 -7.42 -5.59 -13.36
N VAL A 266 -7.66 -5.67 -12.04
CA VAL A 266 -8.92 -6.22 -11.50
C VAL A 266 -10.13 -5.47 -12.04
N LYS A 267 -10.07 -4.12 -12.04
CA LYS A 267 -11.14 -3.25 -12.57
C LYS A 267 -11.50 -3.52 -14.02
N SER A 268 -10.49 -3.81 -14.85
CA SER A 268 -10.63 -3.99 -16.29
C SER A 268 -10.85 -5.45 -16.71
N GLY A 269 -10.91 -6.38 -15.76
CA GLY A 269 -11.02 -7.82 -16.03
C GLY A 269 -9.73 -8.43 -16.56
N GLY A 270 -8.61 -7.71 -16.40
CA GLY A 270 -7.28 -8.20 -16.70
C GLY A 270 -6.92 -9.38 -15.80
N LYS A 271 -6.11 -10.29 -16.34
CA LYS A 271 -5.57 -11.40 -15.56
C LYS A 271 -4.44 -10.90 -14.67
N VAL A 272 -4.50 -11.29 -13.41
CA VAL A 272 -3.44 -11.07 -12.42
C VAL A 272 -3.10 -12.41 -11.81
N ALA A 273 -1.81 -12.76 -11.78
CA ALA A 273 -1.34 -13.99 -11.14
C ALA A 273 -1.69 -13.98 -9.63
N PRO A 274 -2.54 -14.90 -9.13
CA PRO A 274 -2.98 -14.86 -7.73
C PRO A 274 -1.83 -15.09 -6.74
N ILE A 275 -0.74 -15.72 -7.19
CA ILE A 275 0.49 -15.90 -6.40
C ILE A 275 1.08 -14.56 -5.95
N PHE A 276 0.77 -13.47 -6.66
CA PHE A 276 1.24 -12.13 -6.31
C PHE A 276 0.75 -11.68 -4.93
N CYS A 277 -0.39 -12.20 -4.45
CA CYS A 277 -0.88 -11.92 -3.09
C CYS A 277 0.04 -12.42 -1.97
N ASN A 278 1.05 -13.25 -2.24
CA ASN A 278 2.07 -13.58 -1.24
C ASN A 278 2.91 -12.35 -0.85
N CYS A 279 3.03 -11.35 -1.73
CA CYS A 279 3.59 -10.04 -1.35
C CYS A 279 2.76 -9.37 -0.24
N SER A 280 1.44 -9.53 -0.27
CA SER A 280 0.57 -9.02 0.79
C SER A 280 0.68 -9.84 2.08
N ALA A 281 1.00 -11.13 1.99
CA ALA A 281 1.28 -11.95 3.16
C ALA A 281 2.54 -11.44 3.89
N GLY A 282 3.58 -11.10 3.15
CA GLY A 282 4.80 -10.49 3.71
C GLY A 282 4.56 -9.15 4.40
N PHE A 283 3.63 -8.33 3.91
CA PHE A 283 3.24 -7.09 4.57
C PHE A 283 2.67 -7.35 5.97
N HIS A 284 1.80 -8.34 6.10
CA HIS A 284 1.17 -8.73 7.37
C HIS A 284 2.07 -9.56 8.28
N LYS A 285 3.05 -10.23 7.69
CA LYS A 285 4.09 -10.94 8.39
C LYS A 285 4.97 -9.99 9.21
N LYS A 286 5.31 -8.83 8.65
CA LYS A 286 6.37 -7.95 9.16
C LYS A 286 6.23 -7.52 10.62
N PRO A 287 5.05 -7.06 11.11
CA PRO A 287 4.90 -6.70 12.53
C PRO A 287 5.29 -7.84 13.47
N TRP A 288 4.94 -9.08 13.11
CA TRP A 288 5.21 -10.26 13.93
C TRP A 288 6.69 -10.66 13.92
N GLU A 289 7.39 -10.50 12.80
CA GLU A 289 8.84 -10.71 12.75
C GLU A 289 9.59 -9.69 13.61
N VAL A 290 9.11 -8.44 13.66
CA VAL A 290 9.68 -7.40 14.53
C VAL A 290 9.39 -7.70 16.01
N ILE A 291 8.19 -8.19 16.34
CA ILE A 291 7.82 -8.58 17.70
C ILE A 291 8.64 -9.77 18.19
N PHE A 292 8.78 -10.82 17.38
CA PHE A 292 9.39 -12.09 17.80
C PHE A 292 10.86 -12.26 17.40
N GLU A 293 11.44 -11.29 16.67
CA GLU A 293 12.83 -11.29 16.19
C GLU A 293 13.22 -12.57 15.43
N GLN A 294 12.26 -13.17 14.72
CA GLN A 294 12.47 -14.39 13.95
C GLN A 294 11.56 -14.43 12.72
N PRO A 295 11.89 -15.22 11.68
CA PRO A 295 11.03 -15.41 10.53
C PRO A 295 9.65 -15.96 10.91
N ILE A 296 8.60 -15.43 10.29
CA ILE A 296 7.20 -15.87 10.50
C ILE A 296 6.65 -16.49 9.21
N HIS A 297 5.88 -17.55 9.31
CA HIS A 297 5.19 -18.12 8.15
C HIS A 297 3.78 -17.53 8.03
N VAL A 298 3.35 -17.19 6.81
CA VAL A 298 2.00 -16.68 6.54
C VAL A 298 1.42 -17.34 5.29
N ASP A 299 0.24 -17.95 5.44
CA ASP A 299 -0.51 -18.50 4.31
C ASP A 299 -1.55 -17.49 3.78
N VAL A 300 -1.65 -17.38 2.46
CA VAL A 300 -2.77 -16.69 1.78
C VAL A 300 -3.94 -17.66 1.65
N LEU A 301 -4.91 -17.57 2.57
CA LEU A 301 -6.09 -18.42 2.58
C LEU A 301 -7.07 -18.01 1.47
N GLU A 302 -7.50 -16.76 1.50
CA GLU A 302 -8.46 -16.17 0.57
C GLU A 302 -7.84 -14.94 -0.11
N SER A 303 -8.18 -14.70 -1.37
CA SER A 303 -7.77 -13.51 -2.11
C SER A 303 -8.77 -13.19 -3.21
N ILE A 304 -9.08 -11.90 -3.35
CA ILE A 304 -9.86 -11.38 -4.49
C ILE A 304 -9.23 -11.70 -5.84
N LEU A 305 -7.90 -11.89 -5.92
CA LEU A 305 -7.24 -12.32 -7.16
C LEU A 305 -7.52 -13.79 -7.51
N LYS A 306 -7.92 -14.61 -6.53
CA LYS A 306 -8.42 -15.98 -6.73
C LYS A 306 -9.94 -16.00 -6.99
N GLY A 307 -10.62 -14.85 -6.89
CA GLY A 307 -12.07 -14.74 -6.98
C GLY A 307 -12.80 -14.89 -5.65
N ASP A 308 -12.10 -14.88 -4.51
CA ASP A 308 -12.72 -14.87 -3.18
C ASP A 308 -13.27 -13.47 -2.84
N ASP A 309 -14.33 -13.37 -2.03
CA ASP A 309 -14.95 -12.08 -1.65
C ASP A 309 -14.07 -11.20 -0.75
N ARG A 310 -12.98 -11.76 -0.20
CA ARG A 310 -12.10 -11.09 0.76
C ARG A 310 -10.66 -11.59 0.68
N CYS A 311 -9.74 -10.85 1.31
CA CYS A 311 -8.36 -11.29 1.47
C CYS A 311 -8.09 -11.68 2.93
N ARG A 312 -7.78 -12.96 3.16
CA ARG A 312 -7.59 -13.54 4.49
C ARG A 312 -6.27 -14.29 4.59
N PHE A 313 -5.59 -14.14 5.72
CA PHE A 313 -4.25 -14.68 5.97
C PHE A 313 -4.25 -15.52 7.24
N ALA A 314 -3.46 -16.59 7.27
CA ALA A 314 -3.12 -17.33 8.49
C ALA A 314 -1.66 -17.05 8.84
N ILE A 315 -1.43 -16.36 9.95
CA ILE A 315 -0.11 -16.01 10.46
C ILE A 315 0.28 -17.03 11.53
N HIS A 316 1.36 -17.75 11.31
CA HIS A 316 1.81 -18.84 12.18
C HIS A 316 2.80 -18.30 13.22
N LEU A 317 2.35 -18.25 14.47
CA LEU A 317 3.16 -17.82 15.61
C LEU A 317 4.19 -18.89 16.00
N PRO A 318 5.29 -18.47 16.65
CA PRO A 318 6.26 -19.41 17.23
C PRO A 318 5.59 -20.36 18.25
N PRO A 319 6.17 -21.54 18.53
CA PRO A 319 5.61 -22.51 19.49
C PRO A 319 5.41 -21.96 20.92
N HIS A 320 6.24 -20.99 21.31
CA HIS A 320 6.18 -20.28 22.58
C HIS A 320 6.19 -18.77 22.31
N PRO A 321 5.04 -18.17 21.93
CA PRO A 321 4.93 -16.73 21.73
C PRO A 321 4.84 -16.06 23.10
N SER A 322 5.92 -16.11 23.87
CA SER A 322 6.07 -15.43 25.14
C SER A 322 6.91 -14.17 24.96
N ILE A 323 6.58 -13.14 25.73
CA ILE A 323 7.36 -11.91 25.81
C ILE A 323 8.77 -12.29 26.28
N PRO A 324 9.83 -11.86 25.56
CA PRO A 324 11.19 -12.04 26.05
C PRO A 324 11.31 -11.39 27.44
N THR A 325 11.67 -12.19 28.44
CA THR A 325 11.98 -11.72 29.79
C THR A 325 13.23 -10.85 29.82
#